data_AF-A0A2H0MLI1-F1
#
_entry.id   AF-A0A2H0MLI1-F1
#
_cell.length_a   1.000
_cell.length_b   1.000
_cell.length_c   1.000
_cell.angle_alpha   90.00
_cell.angle_beta   90.00
_cell.angle_gamma   90.00
#
_symmetry.space_group_name_H-M   'P 1'
#
loop_
_entity.id
_entity.type
_entity.pdbx_description
1 polymer ?
#
loop_
_entity_poly.entity_id
_entity_poly.type
_entity_poly.pdbx_seq_one_letter_code
_entity_poly.pdbx_strand_id
1 'polypeptide(L)' 'MDIDPVSEFWGNIDCSLYEGSFGYILDKLLADMRARLKDSCPTAVAIDTKQSISRIAQLAEKEGLQDFAEALRFAQP' A
#
# COMPACT_ATOMS: atom_id res chain seq x y z
N MET A 1 10.01 16.23 -7.19
CA MET A 1 8.56 15.94 -7.08
C MET A 1 8.42 14.79 -6.13
N ASP A 2 7.61 14.94 -5.10
CA ASP A 2 7.26 13.83 -4.23
C ASP A 2 6.26 12.97 -5.01
N ILE A 3 6.69 11.83 -5.53
CA ILE A 3 5.84 10.95 -6.35
C ILE A 3 4.84 10.29 -5.40
N ASP A 4 3.55 10.34 -5.72
CA ASP A 4 2.53 9.65 -4.93
C ASP A 4 2.73 8.12 -4.97
N PRO A 5 2.86 7.42 -3.82
CA PRO A 5 3.19 6.00 -3.77
C PRO A 5 2.16 5.13 -4.46
N VAL A 6 0.88 5.53 -4.39
CA VAL A 6 -0.21 4.79 -5.04
C VAL A 6 -0.11 4.93 -6.56
N SER A 7 0.14 6.13 -7.05
CA SER A 7 0.38 6.41 -8.48
C SER A 7 1.59 5.63 -9.02
N GLU A 8 2.67 5.56 -8.24
CA GLU A 8 3.85 4.77 -8.59
C GLU A 8 3.55 3.26 -8.62
N PHE A 9 2.76 2.75 -7.68
CA PHE A 9 2.33 1.36 -7.67
C PHE A 9 1.57 0.99 -8.95
N TRP A 10 0.57 1.80 -9.34
CA TRP A 10 -0.19 1.56 -10.57
C TRP A 10 0.67 1.66 -11.84
N GLY A 11 1.62 2.59 -11.87
CA GLY A 11 2.54 2.75 -13.01
C GLY A 11 3.49 1.56 -13.21
N ASN A 12 3.74 0.77 -12.16
CA ASN A 12 4.64 -0.38 -12.21
C ASN A 12 3.92 -1.73 -12.26
N ILE A 13 2.58 -1.76 -12.13
CA ILE A 13 1.82 -3.02 -12.05
C ILE A 13 2.03 -3.88 -13.28
N ASP A 14 1.92 -3.32 -14.49
CA ASP A 14 2.00 -4.11 -15.72
C ASP A 14 3.35 -4.83 -15.79
N CYS A 15 4.47 -4.11 -15.66
CA CYS A 15 5.81 -4.70 -15.66
C CYS A 15 5.98 -5.74 -14.53
N SER A 16 5.47 -5.45 -13.33
CA SER A 16 5.65 -6.33 -12.18
C SER A 16 4.92 -7.67 -12.30
N LEU A 17 3.78 -7.68 -12.98
CA LEU A 17 3.01 -8.90 -13.24
C LEU A 17 3.70 -9.78 -14.28
N TYR A 18 4.41 -9.19 -15.25
CA TYR A 18 5.19 -9.95 -16.23
C TYR A 18 6.51 -10.50 -15.67
N GLU A 19 7.16 -9.76 -14.77
CA GLU A 19 8.50 -10.10 -14.25
C GLU A 19 8.47 -10.88 -12.93
N GLY A 20 7.30 -11.12 -12.34
CA GLY A 20 7.16 -11.80 -11.04
C GLY A 20 7.67 -10.96 -9.86
N SER A 21 7.85 -9.66 -10.05
CA SER A 21 8.34 -8.71 -9.03
C SER A 21 7.21 -8.05 -8.22
N PHE A 22 5.99 -8.60 -8.30
CA PHE A 22 4.80 -8.04 -7.64
C PHE A 22 4.97 -7.83 -6.12
N GLY A 23 5.59 -8.78 -5.42
CA GLY A 23 5.85 -8.65 -3.98
C GLY A 23 6.70 -7.43 -3.63
N TYR A 24 7.68 -7.10 -4.47
CA TYR A 24 8.56 -5.95 -4.27
C TYR A 24 7.80 -4.62 -4.39
N ILE A 25 6.91 -4.48 -5.39
CA ILE A 25 6.16 -3.23 -5.55
C ILE A 25 5.12 -3.03 -4.43
N LEU A 26 4.57 -4.13 -3.89
CA LEU A 26 3.68 -4.08 -2.73
C LEU A 26 4.45 -3.67 -1.46
N ASP A 27 5.60 -4.27 -1.20
CA ASP A 27 6.45 -3.92 -0.05
C ASP A 27 6.89 -2.45 -0.14
N LYS A 28 7.25 -1.98 -1.33
CA LYS A 28 7.59 -0.57 -1.58
C LYS A 28 6.40 0.35 -1.30
N LEU A 29 5.22 0.04 -1.82
CA LEU A 29 4.00 0.80 -1.55
C LEU A 29 3.72 0.92 -0.04
N LEU A 30 3.84 -0.18 0.71
CA LEU A 30 3.65 -0.19 2.17
C LEU A 30 4.67 0.70 2.88
N ALA A 31 5.95 0.60 2.52
CA ALA A 31 7.02 1.39 3.12
C ALA A 31 6.85 2.90 2.85
N ASP A 32 6.55 3.26 1.60
CA ASP A 32 6.40 4.65 1.18
C ASP A 32 5.15 5.28 1.79
N MET A 33 4.03 4.55 1.85
CA MET A 33 2.84 5.02 2.58
C MET A 33 3.11 5.16 4.07
N ARG A 34 3.79 4.20 4.69
CA ARG A 34 4.12 4.26 6.12
C ARG A 34 4.93 5.49 6.48
N ALA A 35 5.87 5.92 5.63
CA ALA A 35 6.68 7.12 5.83
C ALA A 35 5.85 8.42 5.83
N ARG A 36 4.65 8.41 5.26
CA ARG A 36 3.75 9.57 5.13
C ARG A 36 2.62 9.58 6.16
N LEU A 37 2.32 8.43 6.75
CA LEU A 37 1.29 8.32 7.77
C LEU A 37 1.78 8.82 9.12
N LYS A 38 0.86 9.40 9.91
CA LYS A 38 1.14 9.72 11.31
C LYS A 38 1.26 8.43 12.11
N ASP A 39 2.30 8.32 12.94
CA ASP A 39 2.59 7.11 13.73
C ASP A 39 1.41 6.62 14.60
N SER A 40 0.52 7.54 15.00
CA SER A 40 -0.64 7.21 15.84
C SER A 40 -1.84 6.68 15.06
N CYS A 41 -1.84 6.70 13.71
CA CYS A 41 -3.01 6.26 12.96
C CYS A 41 -3.06 4.72 12.89
N PRO A 42 -4.25 4.11 13.06
CA PRO A 42 -4.46 2.69 12.89
C PRO A 42 -3.78 2.06 11.67
N THR A 43 -3.79 2.71 10.50
CA THR A 43 -3.13 2.15 9.30
C THR A 43 -1.62 2.06 9.45
N ALA A 44 -0.96 3.08 10.00
CA ALA A 44 0.49 3.06 10.27
C ALA A 44 0.87 1.92 11.22
N VAL A 45 0.12 1.78 12.31
CA VAL A 45 0.31 0.70 13.30
C VAL A 45 0.11 -0.67 12.67
N ALA A 46 -0.88 -0.83 11.78
CA ALA A 46 -1.14 -2.08 11.09
C ALA A 46 0.01 -2.47 10.13
N ILE A 47 0.62 -1.50 9.46
CA ILE A 47 1.82 -1.70 8.63
C ILE A 47 3.01 -2.11 9.51
N ASP A 48 3.28 -1.37 10.59
CA ASP A 48 4.41 -1.64 11.51
C ASP A 48 4.32 -3.01 12.16
N THR A 49 3.11 -3.43 12.51
CA THR A 49 2.84 -4.74 13.11
C THR A 49 2.65 -5.86 12.09
N LYS A 50 2.88 -5.58 10.80
CA LYS A 50 2.77 -6.53 9.68
C LYS A 50 1.45 -7.30 9.68
N GLN A 51 0.35 -6.60 9.93
CA GLN A 51 -0.99 -7.18 9.81
C GLN A 51 -1.27 -7.57 8.35
N SER A 52 -2.33 -8.37 8.14
CA SER A 52 -2.71 -8.80 6.81
C SER A 52 -3.06 -7.61 5.90
N ILE A 53 -2.79 -7.74 4.61
CA ILE A 53 -3.09 -6.71 3.60
C ILE A 53 -4.57 -6.30 3.65
N SER A 54 -5.49 -7.26 3.78
CA SER A 54 -6.93 -7.01 3.98
C SER A 54 -7.21 -6.10 5.17
N ARG A 55 -6.49 -6.31 6.28
CA ARG A 55 -6.69 -5.53 7.50
C ARG A 55 -6.14 -4.11 7.34
N ILE A 56 -4.99 -3.97 6.69
CA ILE A 56 -4.41 -2.66 6.35
C ILE A 56 -5.36 -1.91 5.41
N ALA A 57 -5.89 -2.56 4.37
CA ALA A 57 -6.84 -1.95 3.43
C ALA A 57 -8.13 -1.47 4.11
N GLN A 58 -8.69 -2.27 5.03
CA GLN A 58 -9.88 -1.88 5.78
C GLN A 58 -9.65 -0.65 6.66
N LEU A 59 -8.47 -0.54 7.29
CA LEU A 59 -8.13 0.62 8.12
C LEU A 59 -7.87 1.85 7.26
N ALA A 60 -7.15 1.68 6.15
CA ALA A 60 -6.90 2.74 5.17
C ALA A 60 -8.21 3.35 4.66
N GLU A 61 -9.20 2.50 4.30
CA GLU A 61 -10.52 2.97 3.88
C GLU A 61 -11.24 3.77 4.97
N LYS A 62 -11.19 3.32 6.23
CA LYS A 62 -11.80 4.03 7.37
C LYS A 62 -11.13 5.37 7.67
N GLU A 63 -9.86 5.52 7.34
CA GLU A 63 -9.08 6.74 7.52
C GLU A 63 -9.19 7.70 6.31
N GLY A 64 -9.92 7.32 5.26
CA GLY A 64 -10.06 8.14 4.04
C GLY A 64 -8.86 8.05 3.10
N LEU A 65 -8.13 6.92 3.11
CA LEU A 65 -7.05 6.61 2.19
C LEU A 65 -7.58 5.65 1.10
N GLN A 66 -8.58 6.09 0.34
CA GLN A 66 -9.33 5.20 -0.58
C GLN A 66 -8.44 4.57 -1.64
N ASP A 67 -7.60 5.38 -2.30
CA ASP A 67 -6.74 4.90 -3.40
C ASP A 67 -5.71 3.87 -2.90
N PHE A 68 -5.18 4.07 -1.68
CA PHE A 68 -4.30 3.10 -1.04
C PHE A 68 -5.03 1.81 -0.69
N ALA A 69 -6.25 1.91 -0.15
CA ALA A 69 -7.07 0.75 0.17
C ALA A 69 -7.47 -0.06 -1.08
N GLU A 70 -7.67 0.61 -2.21
CA GLU A 70 -7.92 -0.03 -3.51
C GLU A 70 -6.69 -0.76 -4.03
N ALA A 71 -5.52 -0.12 -4.00
CA ALA A 71 -4.24 -0.74 -4.38
C ALA A 71 -3.95 -2.01 -3.57
N LEU A 72 -4.16 -1.96 -2.24
CA LEU A 72 -3.98 -3.13 -1.37
C LEU A 72 -4.97 -4.26 -1.68
N ARG A 73 -6.23 -3.93 -2.02
CA ARG A 73 -7.22 -4.92 -2.40
C ARG A 73 -6.93 -5.57 -3.74
N PHE A 74 -6.43 -4.81 -4.71
CA PHE A 74 -5.93 -5.36 -5.96
C PHE A 74 -4.75 -6.31 -5.73
N ALA A 75 -3.85 -5.96 -4.81
CA ALA A 75 -2.67 -6.75 -4.51
C ALA A 75 -2.93 -8.05 -3.74
N GLN A 76 -4.17 -8.27 -3.30
CA GLN A 76 -4.56 -9.49 -2.60
C GLN A 76 -5.52 -10.30 -3.50
N PRO A 77 -5.09 -11.47 -4.02
CA PRO A 77 -5.97 -12.36 -4.78
C PRO A 77 -7.06 -13.01 -3.91
#